data_AF-A0A970JGX3-F1
#
_entry.id   AF-A0A970JGX3-F1
#
_cell.length_a   1.000
_cell.length_b   1.000
_cell.length_c   1.000
_cell.angle_alpha   90.00
_cell.angle_beta   90.00
_cell.angle_gamma   90.00
#
_symmetry.space_group_name_H-M   'P 1'
#
loop_
_entity.id
_entity.type
_entity.pdbx_description
1 polymer ?
#
loop_
_entity_poly.entity_id
_entity_poly.type
_entity_poly.pdbx_seq_one_letter_code
_entity_poly.pdbx_strand_id
1 'polypeptide(L)'
;MLKGLTQGKWTRPTDKSAVYTEIAPGSKWGIRVTLIEHYAKVEAVDSPNAALYEAPERYCTIVKPPGFLERLRGITFEDKIMAAVAAKRKVAEEENRHLTTSPQG
;
A
#
# COMPACT_ATOMS: atom_id res chain seq x y z
N MET A 1 -8.72 11.60 5.22
CA MET A 1 -8.33 10.19 5.01
C MET A 1 -8.75 9.82 3.59
N LEU A 2 -7.99 8.96 2.90
CA LEU A 2 -8.23 8.64 1.48
C LEU A 2 -9.52 7.81 1.33
N LYS A 3 -10.38 8.16 0.38
CA LYS A 3 -11.76 7.62 0.32
C LYS A 3 -11.82 6.11 0.02
N GLY A 4 -10.80 5.56 -0.64
CA GLY A 4 -10.74 4.14 -1.03
C GLY A 4 -10.07 3.20 -0.02
N LEU A 5 -9.67 3.71 1.16
CA LEU A 5 -8.96 2.96 2.20
C LEU A 5 -9.85 2.80 3.44
N THR A 6 -10.84 1.91 3.33
CA THR A 6 -11.91 1.70 4.32
C THR A 6 -11.96 0.30 4.94
N GLN A 7 -11.21 -0.66 4.39
CA GLN A 7 -11.23 -2.08 4.81
C GLN A 7 -10.21 -2.39 5.91
N GLY A 8 -9.35 -1.43 6.25
CA GLY A 8 -8.26 -1.56 7.19
C GLY A 8 -8.31 -0.51 8.30
N LYS A 9 -7.18 -0.37 9.01
CA LYS A 9 -7.04 0.53 10.15
C LYS A 9 -6.09 1.66 9.84
N TRP A 10 -6.52 2.88 10.12
CA TRP A 10 -5.64 4.05 10.18
C TRP A 10 -5.03 4.20 11.57
N THR A 11 -3.74 4.47 11.62
CA THR A 11 -3.00 4.90 12.80
C THR A 11 -2.20 6.16 12.46
N ARG A 12 -1.95 6.99 13.47
CA ARG A 12 -1.20 8.24 13.33
C ARG A 12 0.00 8.20 14.27
N PRO A 13 1.11 7.57 13.86
CA PRO A 13 2.26 7.35 14.74
C PRO A 13 3.00 8.65 15.06
N THR A 14 2.98 9.64 14.15
CA THR A 14 3.52 10.98 14.39
C THR A 14 2.54 12.04 13.89
N ASP A 15 2.81 13.30 14.23
CA ASP A 15 2.06 14.43 13.70
C ASP A 15 2.22 14.58 12.17
N LYS A 16 3.35 14.13 11.64
CA LYS A 16 3.72 14.23 10.21
C LYS A 16 3.41 12.99 9.37
N SER A 17 2.85 11.94 9.97
CA SER A 17 2.60 10.69 9.24
C SER A 17 1.31 10.00 9.64
N ALA A 18 0.71 9.32 8.68
CA ALA A 18 -0.41 8.43 8.90
C ALA A 18 -0.14 7.09 8.22
N VAL A 19 -0.44 6.00 8.91
CA VAL A 19 -0.26 4.64 8.41
C VAL A 19 -1.63 3.99 8.31
N TYR A 20 -1.95 3.46 7.14
CA TYR A 20 -3.09 2.59 6.93
C TYR A 20 -2.59 1.16 6.71
N THR A 21 -3.21 0.19 7.37
CA THR A 21 -2.92 -1.23 7.16
C THR A 21 -4.20 -1.98 6.90
N GLU A 22 -4.21 -2.80 5.85
CA GLU A 22 -5.34 -3.62 5.42
C GLU A 22 -4.84 -5.03 5.12
N ILE A 23 -5.25 -6.00 5.94
CA ILE A 23 -5.00 -7.42 5.74
C ILE A 23 -6.34 -8.11 5.94
N ALA A 24 -6.80 -8.84 4.93
CA ALA A 24 -8.09 -9.52 5.01
C ALA A 24 -8.05 -10.69 6.00
N PRO A 25 -9.16 -11.05 6.66
CA PRO A 25 -9.22 -12.22 7.54
C PRO A 25 -8.77 -13.50 6.82
N GLY A 26 -7.91 -14.29 7.46
CA GLY A 26 -7.37 -15.52 6.87
C GLY A 26 -6.29 -15.31 5.80
N SER A 27 -5.96 -14.06 5.47
CA SER A 27 -4.85 -13.73 4.57
C SER A 27 -3.58 -13.43 5.37
N LYS A 28 -2.43 -13.79 4.82
CA LYS A 28 -1.12 -13.41 5.37
C LYS A 28 -0.67 -12.07 4.80
N TRP A 29 -0.85 -11.88 3.50
CA TRP A 29 -0.48 -10.66 2.81
C TRP A 29 -1.63 -9.67 2.73
N GLY A 30 -1.29 -8.39 2.82
CA GLY A 30 -2.17 -7.25 2.60
C GLY A 30 -1.39 -6.02 2.17
N ILE A 31 -1.91 -4.84 2.44
CA ILE A 31 -1.27 -3.57 2.08
C ILE A 31 -1.00 -2.67 3.29
N ARG A 32 0.04 -1.85 3.17
CA ARG A 32 0.34 -0.74 4.06
C ARG A 32 0.53 0.54 3.25
N VAL A 33 -0.17 1.59 3.63
CA VAL A 33 -0.01 2.94 3.06
C VAL A 33 0.54 3.86 4.13
N THR A 34 1.73 4.39 3.93
CA THR A 34 2.34 5.38 4.82
C THR A 34 2.31 6.73 4.12
N LEU A 35 1.49 7.65 4.60
CA LEU A 35 1.47 9.04 4.17
C LEU A 35 2.52 9.82 4.96
N ILE A 36 3.41 10.51 4.25
CA ILE A 36 4.49 11.34 4.78
C ILE A 36 4.40 12.70 4.08
N GLU A 37 4.88 13.76 4.73
CA GLU A 37 4.70 15.17 4.32
C GLU A 37 4.77 15.44 2.80
N HIS A 38 5.68 14.81 2.08
CA HIS A 38 5.91 15.08 0.65
C HIS A 38 5.72 13.86 -0.27
N TYR A 39 5.34 12.69 0.27
CA TYR A 39 5.17 11.47 -0.52
C TYR A 39 4.36 10.41 0.24
N ALA A 40 3.92 9.38 -0.46
CA ALA A 40 3.33 8.21 0.16
C ALA A 40 4.17 6.97 -0.17
N LYS A 41 4.26 6.04 0.78
CA LYS A 41 4.79 4.70 0.55
C LYS A 41 3.61 3.74 0.50
N VAL A 42 3.50 2.95 -0.57
CA VAL A 42 2.47 1.91 -0.70
C VAL A 42 3.16 0.57 -0.82
N GLU A 43 2.87 -0.30 0.14
CA GLU A 43 3.57 -1.56 0.33
C GLU A 43 2.57 -2.72 0.30
N ALA A 44 2.96 -3.85 -0.31
CA ALA A 44 2.39 -5.16 -0.01
C ALA A 44 3.20 -5.76 1.15
N VAL A 45 2.53 -6.16 2.23
CA VAL A 45 3.17 -6.60 3.47
C VAL A 45 2.59 -7.93 3.92
N ASP A 46 3.42 -8.82 4.47
CA ASP A 46 3.03 -10.14 5.01
C ASP A 46 2.76 -10.12 6.53
N SER A 47 2.94 -8.96 7.15
CA SER A 47 2.65 -8.69 8.56
C SER A 47 2.49 -7.18 8.79
N PRO A 48 1.62 -6.75 9.73
CA PRO A 48 1.46 -5.33 10.05
C PRO A 48 2.77 -4.65 10.49
N ASN A 49 3.69 -5.41 11.10
CA ASN A 49 4.95 -4.91 11.66
C ASN A 49 6.16 -5.19 10.78
N ALA A 50 6.00 -5.80 9.59
CA ALA A 50 7.12 -6.10 8.72
C ALA A 50 7.74 -4.81 8.18
N ALA A 51 8.95 -4.49 8.63
CA ALA A 51 9.77 -3.46 8.02
C ALA A 51 10.44 -4.08 6.79
N LEU A 52 9.96 -3.78 5.60
CA LEU A 52 10.66 -4.12 4.38
C LEU A 52 11.76 -3.08 4.16
N TYR A 53 12.94 -3.35 4.70
CA TYR A 53 14.18 -2.65 4.34
C TYR A 53 14.54 -3.06 2.90
N GLU A 54 14.68 -2.08 2.01
CA GLU A 54 14.97 -2.31 0.57
C GLU A 54 13.98 -3.28 -0.12
N ALA A 55 12.69 -3.09 0.13
CA ALA A 55 11.67 -3.91 -0.54
C ALA A 55 11.81 -3.80 -2.07
N PRO A 56 11.79 -4.93 -2.80
CA PRO A 56 11.69 -4.94 -4.25
C PRO A 56 10.52 -4.07 -4.73
N GLU A 57 10.65 -3.48 -5.93
CA GLU A 57 9.60 -2.62 -6.52
C GLU A 57 8.24 -3.33 -6.59
N ARG A 58 8.26 -4.67 -6.72
CA ARG A 58 7.05 -5.51 -6.61
C ARG A 58 6.27 -5.25 -5.33
N TYR A 59 6.94 -5.16 -4.18
CA TYR A 59 6.31 -5.03 -2.88
C TYR A 59 6.22 -3.57 -2.40
N CYS A 60 7.08 -2.65 -2.87
CA CYS A 60 7.05 -1.25 -2.44
C CYS A 60 7.00 -0.27 -3.62
N THR A 61 6.15 0.73 -3.51
CA THR A 61 6.10 1.87 -4.43
C THR A 61 6.10 3.18 -3.65
N ILE A 62 7.02 4.08 -4.02
CA ILE A 62 7.03 5.46 -3.51
C ILE A 62 6.22 6.32 -4.48
N VAL A 63 5.12 6.88 -3.99
CA VAL A 63 4.23 7.77 -4.75
C VAL A 63 4.58 9.21 -4.42
N LYS A 64 4.99 9.97 -5.43
CA LYS A 64 5.23 11.41 -5.32
C LYS A 64 4.00 12.21 -5.81
N PRO A 65 3.82 13.45 -5.32
CA PRO A 65 2.78 14.36 -5.82
C PRO A 65 2.79 14.49 -7.35
N PRO A 66 1.65 14.81 -7.98
CA PRO A 66 1.59 14.99 -9.42
C PRO A 66 2.42 16.21 -9.85
N GLY A 67 3.19 16.05 -10.93
CA GLY A 67 3.90 17.13 -11.60
C GLY A 67 2.95 18.04 -12.41
N PHE A 68 3.52 19.06 -13.07
CA PHE A 68 2.73 20.08 -13.77
C PHE A 68 1.81 19.50 -14.86
N LEU A 69 2.32 18.61 -15.71
CA LEU A 69 1.53 17.97 -16.78
C LEU A 69 0.46 17.01 -16.24
N GLU A 70 0.76 16.28 -15.17
CA GLU A 70 -0.22 15.39 -14.51
C GLU A 70 -1.38 16.20 -13.93
N ARG A 71 -1.07 17.34 -13.29
CA ARG A 71 -2.10 18.27 -12.78
C ARG A 71 -2.95 18.86 -13.89
N LEU A 72 -2.35 19.21 -15.03
CA LEU A 72 -3.09 19.73 -16.19
C LEU A 72 -4.07 18.69 -16.76
N ARG A 73 -3.79 17.40 -16.58
CA ARG A 73 -4.69 16.28 -16.93
C ARG A 73 -5.69 15.94 -15.82
N GLY A 74 -5.74 16.72 -14.75
CA GLY A 74 -6.63 16.47 -13.61
C GLY A 74 -6.20 15.33 -12.68
N ILE A 75 -4.98 14.80 -12.82
CA ILE A 75 -4.47 13.72 -11.97
C ILE A 75 -4.12 14.28 -10.60
N THR A 76 -4.76 13.74 -9.57
CA THR A 76 -4.51 14.12 -8.18
C THR A 76 -3.48 13.20 -7.51
N PHE A 77 -2.96 13.62 -6.36
CA PHE A 77 -2.10 12.75 -5.56
C PHE A 77 -2.84 11.53 -5.03
N GLU A 78 -4.12 11.69 -4.67
CA GLU A 78 -4.99 10.57 -4.26
C GLU A 78 -5.12 9.53 -5.38
N ASP A 79 -5.32 9.95 -6.63
CA ASP A 79 -5.41 9.02 -7.77
C ASP A 79 -4.14 8.18 -7.92
N LYS A 80 -2.98 8.81 -7.80
CA LYS A 80 -1.68 8.11 -7.88
C LYS A 80 -1.51 7.12 -6.74
N ILE A 81 -1.94 7.48 -5.52
CA ILE A 81 -1.90 6.57 -4.37
C ILE A 81 -2.85 5.39 -4.61
N MET A 82 -4.08 5.65 -5.06
CA MET A 82 -5.07 4.59 -5.31
C MET A 82 -4.65 3.65 -6.43
N ALA A 83 -3.96 4.14 -7.47
CA ALA A 83 -3.37 3.30 -8.50
C ALA A 83 -2.29 2.36 -7.93
N ALA A 84 -1.40 2.87 -7.08
CA ALA A 84 -0.39 2.05 -6.40
C ALA A 84 -1.03 1.05 -5.43
N VAL A 85 -2.07 1.45 -4.70
CA VAL A 85 -2.86 0.59 -3.80
C VAL A 85 -3.47 -0.58 -4.58
N ALA A 86 -4.11 -0.31 -5.72
CA ALA A 86 -4.68 -1.36 -6.57
C ALA A 86 -3.61 -2.34 -7.06
N ALA A 87 -2.43 -1.84 -7.45
CA ALA A 87 -1.31 -2.69 -7.83
C ALA A 87 -0.81 -3.56 -6.66
N LYS A 88 -0.67 -3.01 -5.44
CA LYS A 88 -0.20 -3.78 -4.27
C LYS A 88 -1.24 -4.76 -3.74
N ARG A 89 -2.55 -4.48 -3.86
CA ARG A 89 -3.60 -5.46 -3.57
C ARG A 89 -3.48 -6.70 -4.45
N LYS A 90 -3.23 -6.53 -5.75
CA LYS A 90 -2.98 -7.67 -6.67
C LYS A 90 -1.77 -8.50 -6.25
N VAL A 91 -0.67 -7.84 -5.88
CA VAL A 91 0.52 -8.55 -5.37
C VAL A 91 0.17 -9.32 -4.10
N ALA A 92 -0.53 -8.72 -3.14
CA ALA A 92 -0.95 -9.41 -1.92
C ALA A 92 -1.87 -10.62 -2.22
N GLU A 93 -2.80 -10.49 -3.16
CA GLU A 93 -3.66 -11.60 -3.61
C GLU A 93 -2.86 -12.74 -4.26
N GLU A 94 -1.89 -12.42 -5.11
CA GLU A 94 -0.99 -13.40 -5.74
C GLU A 94 -0.19 -14.17 -4.69
N GLU A 95 0.43 -13.46 -3.74
CA GLU A 95 1.22 -14.08 -2.67
C GLU A 95 0.34 -14.94 -1.75
N ASN A 96 -0.86 -14.48 -1.40
CA ASN A 96 -1.82 -15.29 -0.65
C ASN A 96 -2.23 -16.55 -1.42
N ARG A 97 -2.38 -16.47 -2.75
CA ARG A 97 -2.69 -17.63 -3.60
C ARG A 97 -1.52 -18.63 -3.60
N HIS A 98 -0.28 -18.16 -3.70
CA HIS A 98 0.88 -19.06 -3.64
C HIS A 98 0.98 -19.82 -2.32
N LEU A 99 0.57 -19.20 -1.21
CA LEU A 99 0.50 -19.85 0.10
C LEU A 99 -0.60 -20.90 0.20
N THR A 100 -1.75 -20.69 -0.47
CA THR A 100 -2.84 -21.69 -0.47
C THR A 100 -2.59 -22.83 -1.45
N THR A 101 -1.88 -22.57 -2.56
CA THR A 101 -1.54 -23.60 -3.56
C THR A 101 -0.25 -24.37 -3.25
N SER A 102 0.50 -23.97 -2.23
CA SER A 102 1.65 -24.72 -1.71
C SER A 102 1.24 -25.43 -0.41
N PRO A 103 0.55 -26.58 -0.47
CA PRO A 103 0.49 -27.44 0.70
C PRO A 103 1.94 -27.89 0.97
N GLN A 104 2.46 -27.51 2.12
CA GLN A 104 3.66 -28.12 2.68
C GLN A 104 3.37 -29.63 2.74
N GLY A 105 4.17 -30.42 2.02
CA GLY A 105 4.15 -31.88 2.12
C GLY A 105 4.62 -32.37 3.48
#